data_AF-A0A7C4FW62-F1
#
_entry.id   AF-A0A7C4FW62-F1
#
_cell.length_a   1.000
_cell.length_b   1.000
_cell.length_c   1.000
_cell.angle_alpha   90.00
_cell.angle_beta   90.00
_cell.angle_gamma   90.00
#
_symmetry.space_group_name_H-M   'P 1'
#
loop_
_entity.id
_entity.type
_entity.pdbx_description
1 polymer ?
#
loop_
_entity_poly.entity_id
_entity_poly.type
_entity_poly.pdbx_seq_one_letter_code
_entity_poly.pdbx_strand_id
1 'polypeptide(L)'
;MNRFGAVCFWGILALVGLGGWASPKAFLPMETHDFGEIPEGVLVCREFLLLNIGDEELVLGAVAPSCVCTFAPLPRDRLAPGESLSITVCFDSSEYGGKRVSESVSIRTNDPERPWIRLGLSGYVRPALLHEAPAKELFSTLYLLLDVRDPEAYARGHLLGAINLPYPKLPELSKFFPRGLPILIYGEEAEAATQILRGQGFLARALAADPERWSTLFRSLSVGEPPPPPKILEGVPAFPAENLATRYLLLLDLRPAEIFLEGTLPGAIQANPEDLPHWAEWLPKAEELAEGVSFQVWILDEDGKEAGEAACFLREAGIPAVALVGGLEDWRARYGQTWLIPPFWAKSLAVP
;
A
#
# COMPACT_ATOMS: atom_id res chain seq x y z
N MET A 1 21.34 -103.04 -0.38
CA MET A 1 22.39 -102.71 -1.36
C MET A 1 21.78 -101.83 -2.44
N ASN A 2 22.50 -100.78 -2.83
CA ASN A 2 22.20 -99.77 -3.86
C ASN A 2 21.24 -98.64 -3.44
N ARG A 3 21.52 -97.35 -3.71
CA ARG A 3 22.74 -96.58 -3.98
C ARG A 3 22.31 -95.10 -4.02
N PHE A 4 23.22 -94.23 -3.63
CA PHE A 4 23.23 -92.76 -3.68
C PHE A 4 22.41 -92.06 -4.79
N GLY A 5 21.86 -90.89 -4.44
CA GLY A 5 21.42 -89.86 -5.39
C GLY A 5 20.95 -88.59 -4.68
N ALA A 6 21.89 -87.79 -4.17
CA ALA A 6 21.62 -86.41 -3.74
C ALA A 6 21.49 -85.51 -4.98
N VAL A 7 20.41 -84.75 -5.09
CA VAL A 7 20.25 -83.67 -6.08
C VAL A 7 19.95 -82.40 -5.30
N CYS A 8 20.97 -81.53 -5.21
CA CYS A 8 20.80 -80.11 -4.92
C CYS A 8 20.57 -79.39 -6.26
N PHE A 9 19.50 -78.59 -6.38
CA PHE A 9 19.49 -77.48 -7.33
C PHE A 9 18.58 -76.35 -6.82
N TRP A 10 19.25 -75.35 -6.25
CA TRP A 10 19.05 -73.90 -6.36
C TRP A 10 17.64 -73.36 -6.57
N GLY A 11 17.18 -72.61 -5.57
CA GLY A 11 16.01 -71.76 -5.67
C GLY A 11 16.19 -70.58 -6.61
N ILE A 12 15.07 -70.14 -7.19
CA ILE A 12 14.88 -68.79 -7.68
C ILE A 12 13.74 -68.22 -6.83
N LEU A 13 14.09 -67.47 -5.79
CA LEU A 13 13.17 -66.53 -5.19
C LEU A 13 13.13 -65.33 -6.15
N ALA A 14 12.08 -65.23 -6.96
CA ALA A 14 11.81 -64.02 -7.70
C ALA A 14 11.37 -62.94 -6.70
N LEU A 15 12.32 -62.15 -6.23
CA LEU A 15 12.06 -60.86 -5.60
C LEU A 15 11.45 -59.96 -6.69
N VAL A 16 10.13 -59.88 -6.74
CA VAL A 16 9.44 -58.78 -7.39
C VAL A 16 9.73 -57.54 -6.54
N GLY A 17 10.84 -56.87 -6.86
CA GLY A 17 11.09 -55.53 -6.36
C GLY A 17 10.01 -54.62 -6.93
N LEU A 18 9.02 -54.27 -6.12
CA LEU A 18 8.18 -53.10 -6.35
C LEU A 18 9.05 -51.85 -6.12
N GLY A 19 10.00 -51.62 -7.04
CA GLY A 19 10.69 -50.35 -7.13
C GLY A 19 9.70 -49.32 -7.64
N GLY A 20 9.08 -48.56 -6.73
CA GLY A 20 8.57 -47.24 -7.10
C GLY A 20 9.75 -46.48 -7.68
N TRP A 21 9.61 -46.00 -8.92
CA TRP A 21 10.64 -45.18 -9.53
C TRP A 21 10.68 -43.87 -8.73
N ALA A 22 11.88 -43.45 -8.32
CA ALA A 22 12.04 -42.16 -7.67
C ALA A 22 11.44 -41.07 -8.59
N SER A 23 10.68 -40.16 -8.01
CA SER A 23 9.90 -39.17 -8.75
C SER A 23 9.66 -37.93 -7.88
N PRO A 24 9.71 -36.71 -8.46
CA PRO A 24 9.23 -35.52 -7.78
C PRO A 24 7.72 -35.59 -7.59
N LYS A 25 7.21 -35.15 -6.43
CA LYS A 25 5.76 -35.14 -6.14
C LYS A 25 5.32 -33.84 -5.49
N ALA A 26 4.50 -33.08 -6.20
CA ALA A 26 3.93 -31.82 -5.75
C ALA A 26 2.66 -32.05 -4.90
N PHE A 27 2.73 -31.67 -3.63
CA PHE A 27 1.59 -31.70 -2.73
C PHE A 27 1.18 -30.30 -2.28
N LEU A 28 -0.11 -30.03 -2.40
CA LEU A 28 -0.74 -28.77 -2.01
C LEU A 28 -1.85 -29.12 -1.02
N PRO A 29 -1.75 -28.74 0.26
CA PRO A 29 -2.83 -28.95 1.23
C PRO A 29 -4.10 -28.17 0.88
N MET A 30 -3.94 -27.08 0.12
CA MET A 30 -5.02 -26.22 -0.36
C MET A 30 -4.64 -25.66 -1.72
N GLU A 31 -5.61 -25.60 -2.63
CA GLU A 31 -5.41 -25.14 -4.01
C GLU A 31 -6.36 -24.01 -4.37
N THR A 32 -7.40 -23.77 -3.58
CA THR A 32 -8.36 -22.70 -3.80
C THR A 32 -8.61 -21.93 -2.52
N HIS A 33 -8.89 -20.64 -2.67
CA HIS A 33 -9.32 -19.79 -1.56
C HIS A 33 -10.51 -18.95 -2.01
N ASP A 34 -11.59 -19.02 -1.24
CA ASP A 34 -12.72 -18.10 -1.37
C ASP A 34 -12.47 -16.90 -0.45
N PHE A 35 -12.32 -15.71 -1.03
CA PHE A 35 -12.12 -14.47 -0.29
C PHE A 35 -13.45 -13.86 0.19
N GLY A 36 -14.58 -14.50 -0.09
CA GLY A 36 -15.90 -14.03 0.30
C GLY A 36 -16.32 -12.80 -0.49
N GLU A 37 -16.72 -11.75 0.22
CA GLU A 37 -17.09 -10.46 -0.36
C GLU A 37 -16.05 -9.41 0.00
N ILE A 38 -15.56 -8.68 -1.00
CA ILE A 38 -14.59 -7.59 -0.84
C ILE A 38 -15.04 -6.34 -1.62
N PRO A 39 -14.67 -5.13 -1.18
CA PRO A 39 -14.78 -3.94 -2.01
C PRO A 39 -13.92 -4.03 -3.28
N GLU A 40 -14.41 -3.41 -4.35
CA GLU A 40 -13.62 -3.11 -5.54
C GLU A 40 -12.41 -2.24 -5.19
N GLY A 41 -11.25 -2.59 -5.75
CA GLY A 41 -10.01 -1.83 -5.58
C GLY A 41 -9.02 -2.41 -4.56
N VAL A 42 -9.38 -3.48 -3.85
CA VAL A 42 -8.46 -4.25 -2.98
C VAL A 42 -7.59 -5.22 -3.81
N LEU A 43 -6.33 -5.37 -3.43
CA LEU A 43 -5.44 -6.45 -3.81
C LEU A 43 -5.58 -7.60 -2.81
N VAL A 44 -6.26 -8.67 -3.23
CA VAL A 44 -6.36 -9.89 -2.41
C VAL A 44 -5.13 -10.72 -2.64
N CYS A 45 -4.34 -10.98 -1.61
CA CYS A 45 -3.22 -11.91 -1.68
C CYS A 45 -3.45 -13.12 -0.77
N ARG A 46 -3.17 -14.31 -1.29
CA ARG A 46 -3.24 -15.56 -0.54
C ARG A 46 -1.97 -16.39 -0.72
N GLU A 47 -1.45 -16.89 0.39
CA GLU A 47 -0.37 -17.86 0.38
C GLU A 47 -0.89 -19.29 0.26
N PHE A 48 -0.30 -20.04 -0.67
CA PHE A 48 -0.50 -21.48 -0.85
C PHE A 48 0.79 -22.22 -0.55
N LEU A 49 0.73 -23.22 0.32
CA LEU A 49 1.90 -24.03 0.68
C LEU A 49 2.08 -25.17 -0.32
N LEU A 50 3.19 -25.16 -1.06
CA LEU A 50 3.63 -26.26 -1.91
C LEU A 50 4.69 -27.07 -1.19
N LEU A 51 4.55 -28.40 -1.18
CA LEU A 51 5.54 -29.33 -0.63
C LEU A 51 6.01 -30.29 -1.71
N ASN A 52 7.31 -30.61 -1.71
CA ASN A 52 7.82 -31.76 -2.43
C ASN A 52 7.79 -32.99 -1.52
N ILE A 53 6.78 -33.84 -1.71
CA ILE A 53 6.63 -35.11 -0.95
C ILE A 53 7.24 -36.31 -1.70
N GLY A 54 7.92 -36.05 -2.81
CA GLY A 54 8.64 -37.05 -3.59
C GLY A 54 10.05 -37.28 -3.04
N ASP A 55 10.79 -38.12 -3.73
CA ASP A 55 12.17 -38.50 -3.42
C ASP A 55 13.19 -37.96 -4.46
N GLU A 56 12.74 -37.17 -5.43
CA GLU A 56 13.58 -36.37 -6.34
C GLU A 56 13.24 -34.87 -6.26
N GLU A 57 14.11 -34.02 -6.81
CA GLU A 57 13.91 -32.56 -6.84
C GLU A 57 12.70 -32.18 -7.71
N LEU A 58 11.77 -31.42 -7.10
CA LEU A 58 10.64 -30.81 -7.79
C LEU A 58 11.07 -29.47 -8.37
N VAL A 59 10.96 -29.32 -9.69
CA VAL A 59 11.30 -28.12 -10.45
C VAL A 59 10.03 -27.46 -10.93
N LEU A 60 9.89 -26.17 -10.61
CA LEU A 60 8.81 -25.29 -11.04
C LEU A 60 9.24 -24.55 -12.31
N GLY A 61 8.31 -24.40 -13.24
CA GLY A 61 8.55 -23.78 -14.53
C GLY A 61 7.69 -22.54 -14.75
N ALA A 62 7.13 -22.44 -15.96
CA ALA A 62 6.31 -21.31 -16.36
C ALA A 62 5.13 -21.10 -15.42
N VAL A 63 4.91 -19.84 -15.05
CA VAL A 63 3.75 -19.36 -14.29
C VAL A 63 2.81 -18.68 -15.28
N ALA A 64 1.57 -19.16 -15.35
CA ALA A 64 0.57 -18.69 -16.29
C ALA A 64 -0.71 -18.28 -15.52
N PRO A 65 -0.91 -16.98 -15.25
CA PRO A 65 -2.17 -16.49 -14.70
C PRO A 65 -3.31 -16.54 -15.73
N SER A 66 -4.55 -16.72 -15.28
CA SER A 66 -5.75 -16.70 -16.14
C SER A 66 -6.12 -15.28 -16.63
N CYS A 67 -5.71 -14.25 -15.89
CA CYS A 67 -5.96 -12.84 -16.16
C CYS A 67 -4.73 -12.00 -15.82
N VAL A 68 -4.52 -10.88 -16.52
CA VAL A 68 -3.47 -9.88 -16.21
C VAL A 68 -3.61 -9.28 -14.81
N CYS A 69 -4.84 -9.28 -14.27
CA CYS A 69 -5.19 -8.86 -12.92
C CYS A 69 -4.75 -9.85 -11.82
N THR A 70 -4.22 -11.02 -12.19
CA THR A 70 -3.76 -12.05 -11.24
C THR A 70 -2.29 -12.34 -11.47
N PHE A 71 -1.52 -12.45 -10.40
CA PHE A 71 -0.10 -12.76 -10.48
C PHE A 71 0.36 -13.60 -9.29
N ALA A 72 1.45 -14.35 -9.46
CA ALA A 72 2.08 -15.10 -8.39
C ALA A 72 3.60 -15.14 -8.61
N PRO A 73 4.38 -14.24 -7.98
CA PRO A 73 5.82 -14.28 -8.11
C PRO A 73 6.35 -15.55 -7.44
N LEU A 74 7.20 -16.31 -8.13
CA LEU A 74 7.86 -17.47 -7.56
C LEU A 74 9.14 -17.05 -6.83
N PRO A 75 9.27 -17.28 -5.51
CA PRO A 75 10.49 -16.95 -4.78
C PRO A 75 11.70 -17.78 -5.21
N ARG A 76 11.45 -19.04 -5.61
CA ARG A 76 12.42 -19.99 -6.13
C ARG A 76 11.71 -21.03 -7.00
N ASP A 77 12.48 -21.73 -7.82
CA ASP A 77 11.98 -22.66 -8.84
C ASP A 77 12.36 -24.13 -8.58
N ARG A 78 12.98 -24.45 -7.44
CA ARG A 78 13.41 -25.81 -7.10
C ARG A 78 13.11 -26.13 -5.64
N LEU A 79 12.68 -27.36 -5.38
CA LEU A 79 12.36 -27.89 -4.06
C LEU A 79 13.00 -29.27 -3.91
N ALA A 80 13.94 -29.42 -2.97
CA ALA A 80 14.48 -30.73 -2.64
C ALA A 80 13.39 -31.61 -1.96
N PRO A 81 13.57 -32.94 -1.89
CA PRO A 81 12.67 -33.82 -1.15
C PRO A 81 12.41 -33.34 0.27
N GLY A 82 11.14 -33.24 0.66
CA GLY A 82 10.69 -32.76 1.97
C GLY A 82 10.67 -31.24 2.13
N GLU A 83 11.16 -30.46 1.17
CA GLU A 83 11.11 -29.00 1.24
C GLU A 83 9.72 -28.44 0.88
N SER A 84 9.46 -27.24 1.38
CA SER A 84 8.24 -26.48 1.09
C SER A 84 8.52 -25.07 0.58
N LEU A 85 7.51 -24.49 -0.07
CA LEU A 85 7.50 -23.14 -0.60
C LEU A 85 6.11 -22.52 -0.40
N SER A 86 6.05 -21.32 0.20
CA SER A 86 4.85 -20.49 0.15
C SER A 86 4.81 -19.74 -1.17
N ILE A 87 3.75 -19.94 -1.94
CA ILE A 87 3.47 -19.24 -3.19
C ILE A 87 2.35 -18.25 -2.93
N THR A 88 2.65 -16.95 -3.05
CA THR A 88 1.65 -15.89 -2.89
C THR A 88 0.97 -15.62 -4.22
N VAL A 89 -0.34 -15.87 -4.28
CA VAL A 89 -1.19 -15.51 -5.43
C VAL A 89 -1.95 -14.26 -5.07
N CYS A 90 -1.85 -13.22 -5.90
CA CYS A 90 -2.56 -11.97 -5.72
C CYS A 90 -3.53 -11.70 -6.87
N PHE A 91 -4.68 -11.11 -6.55
CA PHE A 91 -5.72 -10.67 -7.48
C PHE A 91 -6.07 -9.21 -7.20
N ASP A 92 -5.91 -8.35 -8.21
CA ASP A 92 -6.33 -6.94 -8.16
C ASP A 92 -7.79 -6.82 -8.59
N SER A 93 -8.66 -6.49 -7.63
CA SER A 93 -10.12 -6.39 -7.84
C SER A 93 -10.56 -5.09 -8.53
N SER A 94 -9.63 -4.22 -8.92
CA SER A 94 -9.93 -3.01 -9.68
C SER A 94 -10.72 -3.35 -10.95
N GLU A 95 -11.81 -2.62 -11.22
CA GLU A 95 -12.71 -2.81 -12.37
C GLU A 95 -13.59 -4.08 -12.30
N TYR A 96 -13.64 -4.76 -11.16
CA TYR A 96 -14.49 -5.92 -10.92
C TYR A 96 -15.76 -5.63 -10.11
N GLY A 97 -16.08 -4.36 -9.83
CA GLY A 97 -17.28 -3.99 -9.09
C GLY A 97 -18.56 -4.65 -9.60
N GLY A 98 -19.26 -5.34 -8.69
CA GLY A 98 -20.51 -6.06 -8.97
C GLY A 98 -20.34 -7.44 -9.61
N LYS A 99 -19.12 -7.97 -9.73
CA LYS A 99 -18.85 -9.25 -10.41
C LYS A 99 -18.49 -10.36 -9.42
N ARG A 100 -18.86 -11.60 -9.78
CA ARG A 100 -18.27 -12.80 -9.17
C ARG A 100 -17.02 -13.18 -9.95
N VAL A 101 -15.95 -13.45 -9.22
CA VAL A 101 -14.62 -13.70 -9.77
C VAL A 101 -14.20 -15.13 -9.43
N SER A 102 -13.48 -15.77 -10.36
CA SER A 102 -12.87 -17.08 -10.18
C SER A 102 -11.59 -17.14 -11.03
N GLU A 103 -10.53 -16.55 -10.53
CA GLU A 103 -9.22 -16.48 -11.19
C GLU A 103 -8.28 -17.57 -10.68
N SER A 104 -7.21 -17.83 -11.43
CA SER A 104 -6.22 -18.83 -11.04
C SER A 104 -4.86 -18.60 -11.68
N VAL A 105 -3.83 -19.15 -11.05
CA VAL A 105 -2.48 -19.24 -11.61
C VAL A 105 -2.11 -20.70 -11.79
N SER A 106 -1.71 -21.04 -13.00
CA SER A 106 -1.18 -22.38 -13.33
C SER A 106 0.35 -22.35 -13.32
N ILE A 107 0.98 -23.29 -12.63
CA ILE A 107 2.44 -23.40 -12.53
C ILE A 107 2.85 -24.75 -13.08
N ARG A 108 3.77 -24.74 -14.06
CA ARG A 108 4.31 -25.99 -14.62
C ARG A 108 5.23 -26.66 -13.62
N THR A 109 5.19 -27.98 -13.53
CA THR A 109 6.15 -28.76 -12.72
C THR A 109 6.76 -29.91 -13.53
N ASN A 110 7.82 -30.53 -13.00
CA ASN A 110 8.36 -31.80 -13.50
C ASN A 110 7.74 -33.04 -12.82
N ASP A 111 6.72 -32.88 -11.97
CA ASP A 111 5.93 -34.00 -11.43
C ASP A 111 5.19 -34.69 -12.58
N PRO A 112 5.46 -35.98 -12.87
CA PRO A 112 4.84 -36.70 -13.99
C PRO A 112 3.33 -36.91 -13.80
N GLU A 113 2.83 -36.94 -12.56
CA GLU A 113 1.40 -37.05 -12.24
C GLU A 113 0.73 -35.67 -12.25
N ARG A 114 1.49 -34.60 -11.94
CA ARG A 114 0.99 -33.21 -11.85
C ARG A 114 1.84 -32.22 -12.64
N PRO A 115 1.89 -32.32 -13.98
CA PRO A 115 2.70 -31.41 -14.82
C PRO A 115 2.26 -29.94 -14.74
N TRP A 116 1.04 -29.70 -14.26
CA TRP A 116 0.51 -28.39 -13.93
C TRP A 116 -0.21 -28.44 -12.58
N ILE A 117 0.15 -27.52 -11.69
CA ILE A 117 -0.63 -27.22 -10.48
C ILE A 117 -1.41 -25.93 -10.71
N ARG A 118 -2.59 -25.80 -10.11
CA ARG A 118 -3.47 -24.64 -10.27
C ARG A 118 -3.86 -24.08 -8.92
N LEU A 119 -3.56 -22.81 -8.69
CA LEU A 119 -3.90 -22.09 -7.46
C LEU A 119 -4.99 -21.07 -7.77
N GLY A 120 -6.15 -21.15 -7.12
CA GLY A 120 -7.35 -20.39 -7.45
C GLY A 120 -7.79 -19.41 -6.37
N LEU A 121 -8.27 -18.24 -6.79
CA LEU A 121 -8.96 -17.26 -5.95
C LEU A 121 -10.37 -17.05 -6.48
N SER A 122 -11.36 -17.11 -5.60
CA SER A 122 -12.77 -16.87 -5.96
C SER A 122 -13.48 -16.00 -4.93
N GLY A 123 -14.55 -15.34 -5.35
CA GLY A 123 -15.40 -14.57 -4.45
C GLY A 123 -16.26 -13.56 -5.19
N TYR A 124 -16.88 -12.64 -4.45
CA TYR A 124 -17.68 -11.55 -4.98
C TYR A 124 -16.99 -10.21 -4.71
N VAL A 125 -16.91 -9.37 -5.75
CA VAL A 125 -16.41 -8.01 -5.63
C VAL A 125 -17.62 -7.08 -5.62
N ARG A 126 -17.91 -6.46 -4.47
CA ARG A 126 -18.98 -5.46 -4.39
C ARG A 126 -18.52 -4.15 -5.04
N PRO A 127 -19.42 -3.37 -5.67
CA PRO A 127 -19.08 -2.04 -6.16
C PRO A 127 -18.51 -1.15 -5.05
N ALA A 128 -17.57 -0.27 -5.40
CA ALA A 128 -17.05 0.72 -4.47
C ALA A 128 -18.16 1.68 -4.01
N LEU A 129 -18.17 2.00 -2.70
CA LEU A 129 -19.06 3.03 -2.14
C LEU A 129 -18.51 4.43 -2.46
N LEU A 130 -19.37 5.46 -2.37
CA LEU A 130 -18.96 6.85 -2.64
C LEU A 130 -17.90 7.40 -1.67
N HIS A 131 -17.73 6.74 -0.53
CA HIS A 131 -16.77 7.08 0.52
C HIS A 131 -15.57 6.11 0.55
N GLU A 132 -15.35 5.36 -0.53
CA GLU A 132 -14.30 4.36 -0.64
C GLU A 132 -13.44 4.66 -1.86
N ALA A 133 -12.12 4.65 -1.69
CA ALA A 133 -11.18 4.84 -2.78
C ALA A 133 -9.96 3.90 -2.66
N PRO A 134 -9.44 3.38 -3.79
CA PRO A 134 -8.38 2.39 -3.78
C PRO A 134 -7.01 2.99 -3.48
N ALA A 135 -6.10 2.18 -2.93
CA ALA A 135 -4.72 2.58 -2.65
C ALA A 135 -3.97 3.14 -3.86
N LYS A 136 -4.31 2.70 -5.08
CA LYS A 136 -3.75 3.21 -6.33
C LYS A 136 -4.07 4.69 -6.58
N GLU A 137 -5.27 5.12 -6.24
CA GLU A 137 -5.67 6.51 -6.38
C GLU A 137 -4.88 7.39 -5.41
N LEU A 138 -4.82 7.00 -4.13
CA LEU A 138 -4.00 7.70 -3.14
C LEU A 138 -2.52 7.72 -3.56
N PHE A 139 -1.95 6.59 -3.96
CA PHE A 139 -0.55 6.53 -4.41
C PHE A 139 -0.24 7.51 -5.55
N SER A 140 -1.18 7.69 -6.48
CA SER A 140 -0.99 8.59 -7.64
C SER A 140 -1.14 10.09 -7.30
N THR A 141 -1.80 10.40 -6.18
CA THR A 141 -2.12 11.77 -5.77
C THR A 141 -1.31 12.23 -4.55
N LEU A 142 -0.77 11.29 -3.77
CA LEU A 142 -0.02 11.53 -2.53
C LEU A 142 1.17 12.47 -2.75
N TYR A 143 1.29 13.45 -1.87
CA TYR A 143 2.43 14.36 -1.77
C TYR A 143 2.74 14.65 -0.31
N LEU A 144 3.97 15.04 -0.04
CA LEU A 144 4.37 15.60 1.25
C LEU A 144 4.37 17.12 1.18
N LEU A 145 3.65 17.79 2.07
CA LEU A 145 3.66 19.25 2.20
C LEU A 145 4.54 19.66 3.38
N LEU A 146 5.61 20.39 3.10
CA LEU A 146 6.60 20.83 4.09
C LEU A 146 6.53 22.34 4.29
N ASP A 147 6.38 22.72 5.55
CA ASP A 147 6.59 24.07 6.05
C ASP A 147 8.00 24.16 6.65
N VAL A 148 8.92 24.84 5.96
CA VAL A 148 10.33 24.92 6.40
C VAL A 148 10.63 26.10 7.33
N ARG A 149 9.58 26.83 7.76
CA ARG A 149 9.68 27.96 8.69
C ARG A 149 9.97 27.51 10.11
N ASP A 150 10.26 28.47 10.99
CA ASP A 150 10.39 28.21 12.42
C ASP A 150 9.07 27.72 13.05
N PRO A 151 9.15 26.94 14.16
CA PRO A 151 7.97 26.40 14.83
C PRO A 151 6.98 27.48 15.30
N GLU A 152 7.44 28.66 15.68
CA GLU A 152 6.57 29.75 16.11
C GLU A 152 5.77 30.33 14.94
N ALA A 153 6.36 30.48 13.76
CA ALA A 153 5.67 30.86 12.53
C ALA A 153 4.64 29.82 12.09
N TYR A 154 4.99 28.54 12.20
CA TYR A 154 4.06 27.45 11.94
C TYR A 154 2.88 27.45 12.92
N ALA A 155 3.13 27.65 14.22
CA ALA A 155 2.10 27.66 15.25
C ALA A 155 1.12 28.85 15.13
N ARG A 156 1.57 30.00 14.60
CA ARG A 156 0.67 31.13 14.27
C ARG A 156 -0.30 30.79 13.14
N GLY A 157 0.17 30.02 12.17
CA GLY A 157 -0.67 29.42 11.17
C GLY A 157 0.10 28.81 10.00
N HIS A 158 -0.47 27.75 9.45
CA HIS A 158 0.15 26.88 8.46
C HIS A 158 -0.91 26.22 7.59
N LEU A 159 -0.49 25.69 6.44
CA LEU A 159 -1.37 24.94 5.56
C LEU A 159 -1.80 23.61 6.21
N LEU A 160 -3.08 23.26 6.11
CA LEU A 160 -3.66 22.06 6.73
C LEU A 160 -2.95 20.77 6.28
N GLY A 161 -2.45 19.97 7.23
CA GLY A 161 -1.67 18.76 6.91
C GLY A 161 -0.21 19.02 6.50
N ALA A 162 0.26 20.28 6.51
CA ALA A 162 1.67 20.56 6.34
C ALA A 162 2.48 20.11 7.57
N ILE A 163 3.63 19.50 7.32
CA ILE A 163 4.60 19.16 8.37
C ILE A 163 5.54 20.33 8.58
N ASN A 164 5.67 20.80 9.83
CA ASN A 164 6.76 21.70 10.18
C ASN A 164 8.09 20.95 10.21
N LEU A 165 8.95 21.23 9.23
CA LEU A 165 10.30 20.71 9.17
C LEU A 165 11.27 21.89 8.93
N PRO A 166 11.65 22.62 10.00
CA PRO A 166 12.52 23.78 9.88
C PRO A 166 13.78 23.43 9.09
N TYR A 167 14.16 24.29 8.14
CA TYR A 167 15.24 24.03 7.18
C TYR A 167 16.52 23.40 7.78
N PRO A 168 17.04 23.82 8.95
CA PRO A 168 18.23 23.20 9.55
C PRO A 168 18.10 21.70 9.88
N LYS A 169 16.87 21.21 10.12
CA LYS A 169 16.59 19.80 10.44
C LYS A 169 16.38 18.94 9.19
N LEU A 170 16.18 19.56 8.03
CA LEU A 170 15.84 18.87 6.79
C LEU A 170 16.87 17.79 6.38
N PRO A 171 18.20 18.03 6.42
CA PRO A 171 19.17 17.01 6.01
C PRO A 171 19.18 15.76 6.88
N GLU A 172 18.83 15.89 8.17
CA GLU A 172 18.79 14.76 9.10
C GLU A 172 17.57 13.88 8.85
N LEU A 173 16.42 14.51 8.60
CA LEU A 173 15.13 13.81 8.53
C LEU A 173 14.75 13.38 7.12
N SER A 174 15.35 13.99 6.07
CA SER A 174 15.09 13.58 4.68
C SER A 174 15.46 12.13 4.37
N LYS A 175 16.33 11.51 5.19
CA LYS A 175 16.67 10.08 5.08
C LYS A 175 15.46 9.14 5.22
N PHE A 176 14.39 9.60 5.86
CA PHE A 176 13.16 8.84 6.01
C PHE A 176 12.21 9.01 4.83
N PHE A 177 12.41 9.97 3.93
CA PHE A 177 11.48 10.22 2.84
C PHE A 177 11.48 9.08 1.81
N PRO A 178 10.30 8.57 1.41
CA PRO A 178 10.19 7.59 0.34
C PRO A 178 10.72 8.14 -0.98
N ARG A 179 11.35 7.29 -1.77
CA ARG A 179 11.79 7.64 -3.13
C ARG A 179 10.58 7.74 -4.06
N GLY A 180 10.56 8.75 -4.92
CA GLY A 180 9.46 8.97 -5.86
C GLY A 180 8.26 9.71 -5.28
N LEU A 181 8.20 9.95 -3.95
CA LEU A 181 7.18 10.81 -3.35
C LEU A 181 7.38 12.27 -3.80
N PRO A 182 6.35 12.93 -4.38
CA PRO A 182 6.37 14.37 -4.60
C PRO A 182 6.47 15.13 -3.27
N ILE A 183 7.40 16.07 -3.17
CA ILE A 183 7.59 16.92 -1.98
C ILE A 183 7.34 18.37 -2.37
N LEU A 184 6.35 18.99 -1.76
CA LEU A 184 5.97 20.39 -1.96
C LEU A 184 6.42 21.20 -0.74
N ILE A 185 7.09 22.32 -0.97
CA ILE A 185 7.79 23.06 0.10
C ILE A 185 7.40 24.52 0.08
N TYR A 186 7.11 25.11 1.24
CA TYR A 186 6.94 26.56 1.38
C TYR A 186 7.63 27.09 2.64
N GLY A 187 7.87 28.41 2.67
CA GLY A 187 8.68 29.09 3.67
C GLY A 187 9.83 29.86 3.04
N GLU A 188 10.51 30.68 3.84
CA GLU A 188 11.59 31.56 3.42
C GLU A 188 12.75 30.79 2.79
N GLU A 189 13.07 29.61 3.30
CA GLU A 189 14.15 28.73 2.83
C GLU A 189 13.70 27.66 1.83
N ALA A 190 12.48 27.74 1.27
CA ALA A 190 11.94 26.71 0.38
C ALA A 190 12.79 26.46 -0.86
N GLU A 191 13.47 27.48 -1.38
CA GLU A 191 14.41 27.36 -2.50
C GLU A 191 15.60 26.47 -2.16
N ALA A 192 16.29 26.79 -1.06
CA ALA A 192 17.47 26.05 -0.61
C ALA A 192 17.09 24.60 -0.23
N ALA A 193 15.95 24.42 0.45
CA ALA A 193 15.39 23.12 0.77
C ALA A 193 15.14 22.27 -0.49
N THR A 194 14.57 22.88 -1.53
CA THR A 194 14.31 22.23 -2.81
C THR A 194 15.61 21.79 -3.48
N GLN A 195 16.63 22.65 -3.53
CA GLN A 195 17.92 22.31 -4.13
C GLN A 195 18.60 21.12 -3.42
N ILE A 196 18.61 21.12 -2.07
CA ILE A 196 19.20 20.03 -1.28
C ILE A 196 18.48 18.71 -1.56
N LEU A 197 17.15 18.67 -1.46
CA LEU A 197 16.38 17.44 -1.65
C LEU A 197 16.51 16.91 -3.09
N ARG A 198 16.52 17.78 -4.10
CA ARG A 198 16.76 17.38 -5.49
C ARG A 198 18.16 16.85 -5.70
N GLY A 199 19.18 17.47 -5.08
CA GLY A 199 20.56 16.96 -5.07
C GLY A 199 20.67 15.57 -4.44
N GLN A 200 19.77 15.23 -3.52
CA GLN A 200 19.64 13.89 -2.93
C GLN A 200 18.76 12.93 -3.74
N GLY A 201 18.20 13.36 -4.88
CA GLY A 201 17.37 12.54 -5.78
C GLY A 201 15.87 12.53 -5.47
N PHE A 202 15.36 13.43 -4.63
CA PHE A 202 13.93 13.55 -4.35
C PHE A 202 13.18 14.39 -5.40
N LEU A 203 11.87 14.14 -5.52
CA LEU A 203 10.97 14.90 -6.40
C LEU A 203 10.45 16.17 -5.71
N ALA A 204 11.38 17.00 -5.20
CA ALA A 204 11.06 18.22 -4.49
C ALA A 204 10.81 19.41 -5.44
N ARG A 205 9.82 20.24 -5.09
CA ARG A 205 9.47 21.51 -5.74
C ARG A 205 8.98 22.49 -4.68
N ALA A 206 9.40 23.74 -4.78
CA ALA A 206 8.84 24.80 -3.94
C ALA A 206 7.49 25.25 -4.49
N LEU A 207 6.58 25.65 -3.61
CA LEU A 207 5.34 26.30 -4.01
C LEU A 207 5.65 27.69 -4.58
N ALA A 208 4.93 28.07 -5.63
CA ALA A 208 4.87 29.43 -6.14
C ALA A 208 3.40 29.80 -6.31
N ALA A 209 3.03 31.00 -5.90
CA ALA A 209 1.63 31.44 -5.93
C ALA A 209 1.53 32.87 -6.41
N ASP A 210 0.37 33.20 -6.98
CA ASP A 210 -0.07 34.59 -7.10
C ASP A 210 -0.44 35.13 -5.70
N PRO A 211 0.26 36.16 -5.17
CA PRO A 211 -0.02 36.73 -3.85
C PRO A 211 -1.47 37.22 -3.69
N GLU A 212 -2.10 37.68 -4.78
CA GLU A 212 -3.48 38.20 -4.76
C GLU A 212 -4.50 37.08 -4.59
N ARG A 213 -4.16 35.85 -4.98
CA ARG A 213 -5.06 34.68 -4.90
C ARG A 213 -4.81 33.81 -3.68
N TRP A 214 -3.59 33.84 -3.14
CA TRP A 214 -3.14 32.93 -2.09
C TRP A 214 -4.08 32.85 -0.89
N SER A 215 -4.37 34.00 -0.26
CA SER A 215 -5.22 34.04 0.94
C SER A 215 -6.62 33.50 0.65
N THR A 216 -7.19 33.80 -0.52
CA THR A 216 -8.52 33.31 -0.91
C THR A 216 -8.54 31.79 -1.11
N LEU A 217 -7.53 31.23 -1.78
CA LEU A 217 -7.46 29.79 -2.08
C LEU A 217 -7.19 28.94 -0.84
N PHE A 218 -6.37 29.43 0.09
CA PHE A 218 -5.87 28.64 1.22
C PHE A 218 -6.50 28.99 2.56
N ARG A 219 -7.44 29.95 2.63
CA ARG A 219 -8.09 30.32 3.90
C ARG A 219 -8.74 29.15 4.61
N SER A 220 -9.55 28.36 3.90
CA SER A 220 -10.16 27.16 4.46
C SER A 220 -9.16 26.00 4.61
N LEU A 221 -8.05 26.04 3.90
CA LEU A 221 -7.01 25.01 3.91
C LEU A 221 -5.84 25.35 4.84
N SER A 222 -6.11 26.09 5.91
CA SER A 222 -5.09 26.52 6.88
C SER A 222 -5.56 26.29 8.32
N VAL A 223 -4.61 25.92 9.18
CA VAL A 223 -4.74 26.02 10.64
C VAL A 223 -4.31 27.42 11.04
N GLY A 224 -5.15 28.15 11.77
CA GLY A 224 -4.86 29.52 12.18
C GLY A 224 -4.91 30.50 11.00
N GLU A 225 -4.01 31.49 11.00
CA GLU A 225 -3.92 32.45 9.88
C GLU A 225 -3.24 31.81 8.66
N PRO A 226 -3.73 32.05 7.43
CA PRO A 226 -3.02 31.58 6.24
C PRO A 226 -1.57 32.06 6.26
N PRO A 227 -0.59 31.17 6.02
CA PRO A 227 0.80 31.57 5.99
C PRO A 227 1.04 32.61 4.87
N PRO A 228 2.11 33.41 4.92
CA PRO A 228 2.40 34.35 3.84
C PRO A 228 2.58 33.62 2.50
N PRO A 229 2.22 34.24 1.37
CA PRO A 229 2.38 33.63 0.06
C PRO A 229 3.85 33.27 -0.21
N PRO A 230 4.13 32.10 -0.82
CA PRO A 230 5.48 31.73 -1.21
C PRO A 230 6.08 32.78 -2.14
N LYS A 231 7.36 33.11 -1.92
CA LYS A 231 8.09 33.97 -2.86
C LYS A 231 8.27 33.23 -4.19
N ILE A 232 8.13 33.94 -5.31
CA ILE A 232 8.47 33.41 -6.62
C ILE A 232 9.98 33.17 -6.66
N LEU A 233 10.38 31.94 -6.94
CA LEU A 233 11.79 31.53 -6.93
C LEU A 233 12.38 31.54 -8.33
N GLU A 234 13.59 32.06 -8.47
CA GLU A 234 14.37 31.99 -9.71
C GLU A 234 15.27 30.74 -9.70
N GLY A 235 15.29 29.97 -10.79
CA GLY A 235 16.28 28.90 -10.96
C GLY A 235 15.99 27.54 -10.30
N VAL A 236 14.85 27.36 -9.62
CA VAL A 236 14.39 26.04 -9.13
C VAL A 236 13.01 25.67 -9.70
N PRO A 237 12.68 24.37 -9.85
CA PRO A 237 11.35 23.96 -10.27
C PRO A 237 10.28 24.39 -9.26
N ALA A 238 9.39 25.27 -9.70
CA ALA A 238 8.22 25.69 -8.94
C ALA A 238 7.03 24.74 -9.17
N PHE A 239 6.18 24.63 -8.16
CA PHE A 239 4.86 24.01 -8.24
C PHE A 239 3.79 25.10 -8.02
N PRO A 240 2.92 25.38 -9.01
CA PRO A 240 1.86 26.37 -8.84
C PRO A 240 0.95 26.00 -7.68
N ALA A 241 0.79 26.89 -6.72
CA ALA A 241 -0.05 26.65 -5.55
C ALA A 241 -1.53 26.52 -5.94
N GLU A 242 -1.95 27.15 -7.03
CA GLU A 242 -3.27 26.98 -7.62
C GLU A 242 -3.53 25.53 -8.02
N ASN A 243 -2.49 24.82 -8.50
CA ASN A 243 -2.57 23.38 -8.80
C ASN A 243 -2.52 22.50 -7.55
N LEU A 244 -2.12 23.03 -6.39
CA LEU A 244 -2.23 22.33 -5.11
C LEU A 244 -3.67 22.46 -4.59
N ALA A 245 -4.22 23.67 -4.67
CA ALA A 245 -5.59 23.96 -4.25
C ALA A 245 -6.65 23.13 -4.99
N THR A 246 -6.41 22.72 -6.25
CA THR A 246 -7.36 21.90 -7.02
C THR A 246 -7.33 20.40 -6.70
N ARG A 247 -6.43 19.95 -5.81
CA ARG A 247 -6.25 18.53 -5.45
C ARG A 247 -5.72 18.36 -4.03
N TYR A 248 -6.19 19.22 -3.13
CA TYR A 248 -5.68 19.27 -1.77
C TYR A 248 -6.16 18.04 -1.00
N LEU A 249 -5.25 17.34 -0.34
CA LEU A 249 -5.57 16.19 0.49
C LEU A 249 -5.12 16.40 1.94
N LEU A 250 -5.86 15.77 2.85
CA LEU A 250 -5.48 15.56 4.24
C LEU A 250 -5.52 14.05 4.51
N LEU A 251 -4.54 13.55 5.27
CA LEU A 251 -4.49 12.14 5.67
C LEU A 251 -4.79 12.02 7.16
N LEU A 252 -5.80 11.24 7.54
CA LEU A 252 -6.09 10.86 8.91
C LEU A 252 -5.82 9.36 9.10
N ASP A 253 -4.99 9.01 10.08
CA ASP A 253 -4.71 7.63 10.47
C ASP A 253 -5.44 7.34 11.79
N LEU A 254 -6.43 6.45 11.74
CA LEU A 254 -7.28 6.10 12.87
C LEU A 254 -6.67 5.03 13.78
N ARG A 255 -5.53 4.47 13.39
CA ARG A 255 -4.88 3.45 14.22
C ARG A 255 -4.43 4.05 15.56
N PRO A 256 -4.34 3.23 16.61
CA PRO A 256 -3.78 3.64 17.89
C PRO A 256 -2.43 4.35 17.74
N ALA A 257 -2.21 5.36 18.57
CA ALA A 257 -1.00 6.18 18.53
C ALA A 257 0.29 5.36 18.61
N GLU A 258 0.31 4.25 19.34
CA GLU A 258 1.45 3.36 19.45
C GLU A 258 1.82 2.73 18.10
N ILE A 259 0.81 2.27 17.34
CA ILE A 259 0.98 1.66 16.02
C ILE A 259 1.33 2.74 14.99
N PHE A 260 0.69 3.91 15.07
CA PHE A 260 1.00 5.06 14.23
C PHE A 260 2.47 5.46 14.32
N LEU A 261 3.05 5.47 15.53
CA LEU A 261 4.45 5.82 15.78
C LEU A 261 5.45 4.81 15.17
N GLU A 262 5.03 3.56 14.94
CA GLU A 262 5.87 2.56 14.25
C GLU A 262 6.02 2.89 12.76
N GLY A 263 4.99 3.47 12.15
CA GLY A 263 5.05 3.97 10.78
C GLY A 263 3.68 4.21 10.15
N THR A 264 3.60 5.25 9.33
CA THR A 264 2.38 5.66 8.62
C THR A 264 2.73 6.30 7.27
N LEU A 265 1.72 6.68 6.48
CA LEU A 265 1.93 7.43 5.26
C LEU A 265 2.48 8.83 5.54
N PRO A 266 3.41 9.34 4.71
CA PRO A 266 4.00 10.66 4.90
C PRO A 266 2.93 11.76 4.93
N GLY A 267 2.90 12.56 6.00
CA GLY A 267 1.89 13.62 6.17
C GLY A 267 0.62 13.20 6.90
N ALA A 268 0.46 11.92 7.25
CA ALA A 268 -0.68 11.47 8.04
C ALA A 268 -0.70 12.08 9.45
N ILE A 269 -1.90 12.43 9.90
CA ILE A 269 -2.21 12.88 11.25
C ILE A 269 -2.92 11.75 11.97
N GLN A 270 -2.45 11.37 13.15
CA GLN A 270 -3.19 10.41 13.97
C GLN A 270 -4.43 11.08 14.54
N ALA A 271 -5.58 10.42 14.44
CA ALA A 271 -6.83 10.88 15.02
C ALA A 271 -7.54 9.69 15.67
N ASN A 272 -8.00 9.84 16.92
CA ASN A 272 -8.82 8.79 17.51
C ASN A 272 -10.24 8.85 16.93
N PRO A 273 -10.88 7.71 16.65
CA PRO A 273 -12.26 7.69 16.14
C PRO A 273 -13.24 8.50 16.99
N GLU A 274 -13.10 8.51 18.31
CA GLU A 274 -13.93 9.30 19.22
C GLU A 274 -13.80 10.81 19.05
N ASP A 275 -12.71 11.30 18.47
CA ASP A 275 -12.45 12.72 18.23
C ASP A 275 -13.06 13.20 16.90
N LEU A 276 -13.52 12.29 16.02
CA LEU A 276 -14.07 12.63 14.70
C LEU A 276 -15.19 13.68 14.72
N PRO A 277 -16.11 13.71 15.71
CA PRO A 277 -17.08 14.80 15.80
C PRO A 277 -16.42 16.18 15.95
N HIS A 278 -15.35 16.30 16.74
CA HIS A 278 -14.59 17.56 16.88
C HIS A 278 -13.86 17.91 15.57
N TRP A 279 -13.26 16.92 14.91
CA TRP A 279 -12.72 17.13 13.56
C TRP A 279 -13.78 17.65 12.57
N ALA A 280 -15.01 17.13 12.64
CA ALA A 280 -16.08 17.53 11.75
C ALA A 280 -16.57 18.98 11.95
N GLU A 281 -16.34 19.56 13.12
CA GLU A 281 -16.63 20.98 13.38
C GLU A 281 -15.64 21.92 12.70
N TRP A 282 -14.41 21.44 12.47
CA TRP A 282 -13.29 22.28 12.03
C TRP A 282 -12.86 22.02 10.57
N LEU A 283 -13.06 20.81 10.06
CA LEU A 283 -12.66 20.45 8.70
C LEU A 283 -13.48 21.22 7.65
N PRO A 284 -12.86 21.65 6.54
CA PRO A 284 -13.56 22.37 5.48
C PRO A 284 -14.67 21.55 4.85
N LYS A 285 -15.88 22.13 4.80
CA LYS A 285 -17.01 21.53 4.10
C LYS A 285 -16.95 21.84 2.62
N ALA A 286 -17.52 20.95 1.80
CA ALA A 286 -17.51 21.09 0.34
C ALA A 286 -18.11 22.44 -0.13
N GLU A 287 -19.16 22.92 0.56
CA GLU A 287 -19.86 24.16 0.24
C GLU A 287 -19.13 25.44 0.67
N GLU A 288 -18.11 25.32 1.52
CA GLU A 288 -17.33 26.43 2.06
C GLU A 288 -16.05 26.69 1.25
N LEU A 289 -15.70 25.79 0.32
CA LEU A 289 -14.50 25.89 -0.50
C LEU A 289 -14.64 27.01 -1.52
N ALA A 290 -13.57 27.80 -1.69
CA ALA A 290 -13.50 28.82 -2.73
C ALA A 290 -13.55 28.20 -4.14
N GLU A 291 -13.95 28.99 -5.14
CA GLU A 291 -14.01 28.53 -6.52
C GLU A 291 -12.65 27.99 -7.00
N GLY A 292 -12.67 26.79 -7.57
CA GLY A 292 -11.46 26.10 -8.04
C GLY A 292 -10.67 25.37 -6.95
N VAL A 293 -11.13 25.39 -5.70
CA VAL A 293 -10.54 24.60 -4.61
C VAL A 293 -11.21 23.24 -4.52
N SER A 294 -10.40 22.18 -4.42
CA SER A 294 -10.85 20.81 -4.13
C SER A 294 -10.08 20.30 -2.93
N PHE A 295 -10.83 19.77 -1.96
CA PHE A 295 -10.30 19.23 -0.71
C PHE A 295 -10.83 17.81 -0.53
N GLN A 296 -9.99 16.89 -0.09
CA GLN A 296 -10.37 15.52 0.22
C GLN A 296 -9.64 15.00 1.45
N VAL A 297 -10.38 14.49 2.43
CA VAL A 297 -9.83 13.77 3.57
C VAL A 297 -9.74 12.29 3.22
N TRP A 298 -8.53 11.75 3.23
CA TRP A 298 -8.27 10.32 3.16
C TRP A 298 -8.13 9.76 4.57
N ILE A 299 -8.90 8.74 4.86
CA ILE A 299 -8.91 8.09 6.16
C ILE A 299 -8.29 6.71 6.04
N LEU A 300 -7.37 6.41 6.96
CA LEU A 300 -6.56 5.20 6.99
C LEU A 300 -6.83 4.47 8.29
N ASP A 301 -6.88 3.16 8.21
CA ASP A 301 -6.78 2.23 9.32
C ASP A 301 -6.00 0.99 8.82
N GLU A 302 -6.05 -0.11 9.56
CA GLU A 302 -5.30 -1.31 9.17
C GLU A 302 -5.95 -2.06 8.00
N ASP A 303 -7.28 -2.23 7.99
CA ASP A 303 -8.01 -3.12 7.06
C ASP A 303 -9.11 -2.44 6.21
N GLY A 304 -9.33 -1.14 6.39
CA GLY A 304 -10.28 -0.30 5.66
C GLY A 304 -11.65 -0.14 6.33
N LYS A 305 -11.95 -0.85 7.43
CA LYS A 305 -13.31 -0.91 7.99
C LYS A 305 -13.69 0.31 8.82
N GLU A 306 -12.89 0.65 9.82
CA GLU A 306 -13.12 1.83 10.66
C GLU A 306 -12.97 3.11 9.83
N ALA A 307 -12.02 3.12 8.89
CA ALA A 307 -11.87 4.18 7.92
C ALA A 307 -13.15 4.38 7.08
N GLY A 308 -13.82 3.29 6.68
CA GLY A 308 -15.09 3.31 5.95
C GLY A 308 -16.22 3.98 6.75
N GLU A 309 -16.39 3.58 8.01
CA GLU A 309 -17.39 4.17 8.91
C GLU A 309 -17.12 5.66 9.15
N ALA A 310 -15.87 6.02 9.41
CA ALA A 310 -15.44 7.40 9.59
C ALA A 310 -15.64 8.26 8.33
N ALA A 311 -15.33 7.73 7.15
CA ALA A 311 -15.51 8.46 5.89
C ALA A 311 -16.99 8.67 5.60
N CYS A 312 -17.85 7.70 5.91
CA CYS A 312 -19.29 7.86 5.85
C CYS A 312 -19.76 9.00 6.77
N PHE A 313 -19.35 8.98 8.04
CA PHE A 313 -19.69 10.02 9.02
C PHE A 313 -19.27 11.42 8.58
N LEU A 314 -18.01 11.62 8.17
CA LEU A 314 -17.53 12.93 7.73
C LEU A 314 -18.28 13.45 6.49
N ARG A 315 -18.66 12.55 5.57
CA ARG A 315 -19.47 12.94 4.40
C ARG A 315 -20.88 13.34 4.76
N GLU A 316 -21.52 12.67 5.72
CA GLU A 316 -22.82 13.09 6.25
C GLU A 316 -22.76 14.49 6.88
N ALA A 317 -21.60 14.87 7.44
CA ALA A 317 -21.31 16.21 7.94
C ALA A 317 -20.93 17.24 6.83
N GLY A 318 -20.93 16.84 5.55
CA GLY A 318 -20.62 17.71 4.40
C GLY A 318 -19.14 17.83 4.06
N ILE A 319 -18.27 17.04 4.69
CA ILE A 319 -16.83 17.04 4.46
C ILE A 319 -16.50 16.02 3.36
N PRO A 320 -15.76 16.39 2.30
CA PRO A 320 -15.35 15.43 1.29
C PRO A 320 -14.33 14.45 1.89
N ALA A 321 -14.79 13.25 2.26
CA ALA A 321 -13.95 12.20 2.83
C ALA A 321 -14.07 10.89 2.04
N VAL A 322 -12.98 10.12 2.05
CA VAL A 322 -12.88 8.76 1.51
C VAL A 322 -12.02 7.89 2.43
N ALA A 323 -12.38 6.62 2.54
CA ALA A 323 -11.59 5.58 3.19
C ALA A 323 -10.62 4.96 2.21
N LEU A 324 -9.40 4.68 2.67
CA LEU A 324 -8.46 3.83 1.95
C LEU A 324 -8.98 2.38 1.99
N VAL A 325 -9.52 1.94 0.87
CA VAL A 325 -10.07 0.58 0.71
C VAL A 325 -8.96 -0.46 0.93
N GLY A 326 -9.24 -1.44 1.81
CA GLY A 326 -8.27 -2.47 2.21
C GLY A 326 -7.17 -1.98 3.17
N GLY A 327 -7.23 -0.71 3.60
CA GLY A 327 -6.37 -0.13 4.61
C GLY A 327 -4.88 -0.18 4.27
N LEU A 328 -4.06 -0.08 5.30
CA LEU A 328 -2.60 -0.16 5.17
C LEU A 328 -2.09 -1.58 4.91
N GLU A 329 -2.90 -2.61 5.17
CA GLU A 329 -2.62 -3.97 4.71
C GLU A 329 -2.53 -4.05 3.18
N ASP A 330 -3.55 -3.55 2.48
CA ASP A 330 -3.57 -3.47 1.02
C ASP A 330 -2.42 -2.60 0.49
N TRP A 331 -2.18 -1.46 1.13
CA TRP A 331 -1.07 -0.58 0.79
C TRP A 331 0.27 -1.32 0.82
N ARG A 332 0.56 -2.06 1.91
CA ARG A 332 1.81 -2.83 2.04
C ARG A 332 1.89 -3.96 1.01
N ALA A 333 0.78 -4.62 0.70
CA ALA A 333 0.75 -5.66 -0.31
C ALA A 333 1.10 -5.11 -1.71
N ARG A 334 0.67 -3.87 -2.02
CA ARG A 334 0.92 -3.22 -3.31
C ARG A 334 2.27 -2.53 -3.41
N TYR A 335 2.67 -1.78 -2.38
CA TYR A 335 3.79 -0.84 -2.44
C TYR A 335 4.93 -1.16 -1.47
N GLY A 336 4.76 -2.19 -0.64
CA GLY A 336 5.71 -2.54 0.42
C GLY A 336 5.71 -1.56 1.59
N GLN A 337 6.67 -1.76 2.50
CA GLN A 337 6.76 -0.96 3.72
C GLN A 337 7.57 0.35 3.55
N THR A 338 8.23 0.58 2.41
CA THR A 338 9.13 1.73 2.21
C THR A 338 8.41 3.08 2.20
N TRP A 339 7.09 3.07 2.05
CA TRP A 339 6.22 4.25 2.13
C TRP A 339 5.65 4.49 3.53
N LEU A 340 5.80 3.53 4.46
CA LEU A 340 5.37 3.69 5.84
C LEU A 340 6.58 4.14 6.66
N ILE A 341 6.57 5.41 7.05
CA ILE A 341 7.72 6.06 7.66
C ILE A 341 7.39 6.45 9.10
N PRO A 342 8.37 6.45 10.02
CA PRO A 342 8.16 6.96 11.37
C PRO A 342 7.67 8.41 11.30
N PRO A 343 6.54 8.75 11.96
CA PRO A 343 5.98 10.09 11.92
C PRO A 343 6.76 11.03 12.85
N PHE A 344 7.97 11.41 12.44
CA PHE A 344 8.82 12.33 13.22
C PHE A 344 8.17 13.71 13.43
N TRP A 345 7.07 13.99 12.73
CA TRP A 345 6.23 15.18 12.83
C TRP A 345 5.04 15.04 13.81
N ALA A 346 4.85 13.88 14.44
CA ALA A 346 3.72 13.63 15.35
C ALA A 346 3.65 14.63 16.52
N LYS A 347 4.79 15.20 16.93
CA LYS A 347 4.85 16.21 17.99
C LYS A 347 4.57 17.65 17.51
N SER A 348 4.63 17.89 16.20
CA SER A 348 4.48 19.22 15.61
C SER A 348 3.09 19.49 15.05
N LEU A 349 2.34 18.45 14.72
CA LEU A 349 0.93 18.59 14.33
C LEU A 349 0.11 18.84 15.60
N ALA A 350 -0.12 20.11 15.92
CA ALA A 350 -1.15 20.47 16.89
C ALA A 350 -2.50 20.23 16.21
N VAL A 351 -3.28 19.28 16.71
CA VAL A 351 -4.71 19.25 16.43
C VAL A 351 -5.32 20.46 17.14
N PRO A 352 -6.06 21.33 16.44
CA PRO A 352 -6.66 22.52 17.05
C PRO A 352 -7.70 22.20 18.14
#